data_AF-A0A644VZS4-F1
#
_entry.id   AF-A0A644VZS4-F1
#
_cell.length_a   1.000
_cell.length_b   1.000
_cell.length_c   1.000
_cell.angle_alpha   90.00
_cell.angle_beta   90.00
_cell.angle_gamma   90.00
#
_symmetry.space_group_name_H-M   'P 1'
#
loop_
_entity.id
_entity.type
_entity.pdbx_description
1 polymer ?
#
loop_
_entity_poly.entity_id
_entity_poly.type
_entity_poly.pdbx_seq_one_letter_code
_entity_poly.pdbx_strand_id
1 'polypeptide(L)'
;MLFLSRFFEIRDIVAPFRTHAEMVVPYESLDPARNALSGPWLHRGAAPHHAHGALRTGGRGVLRPVVAEDAPVDEAAPHLRPHHPELGEQPVRFQEDEDLGHHHDDPWRRNIHVALRSAGVDVPGGLRRFPGRRPGGPAASGMSSRICQGRKGEEMTGLKNCTVSVFGLGLLGGSLAWKLSRDGAAKSVAGWSRNPETVRRAHEMGIIGRPCATAEECASLGNVLVLAVPIRSMEETGLRIRPAAGSGVRAVFDLASTKTEVGRKLAPLWGSRYAGFHPMAGKERGGLENADPDLFDGAVCAVVPFENTGEEALSLAEELAEALGGRPLRTGAEEHDAAAACISHFPVLVAASLALLAGEEMEDHPLVPLLAAGGFRDTTRVAGGLPELGADMASTNGEQIRRLAGKYRAILDALLAASPEELEALLARAARCREAVLAGKGTLSRKRG
;
A
#
# COMPACT_ATOMS: atom_id res chain seq x y z
N MET A 1 1.57 55.30 14.29
CA MET A 1 2.96 54.84 14.09
C MET A 1 3.44 54.24 15.41
N LEU A 2 3.20 52.95 15.60
CA LEU A 2 3.67 52.09 16.71
C LEU A 2 3.17 50.68 16.37
N PHE A 3 4.04 49.67 16.42
CA PHE A 3 3.78 48.42 17.13
C PHE A 3 5.07 47.57 17.20
N LEU A 4 5.51 47.31 18.42
CA LEU A 4 6.43 46.25 18.81
C LEU A 4 5.67 44.91 18.83
N SER A 5 6.27 43.82 18.35
CA SER A 5 6.45 42.56 19.12
C SER A 5 6.91 41.39 18.23
N ARG A 6 8.15 40.95 18.49
CA ARG A 6 8.68 39.57 18.50
C ARG A 6 8.38 38.61 17.33
N PHE A 7 9.42 38.43 16.52
CA PHE A 7 9.73 37.27 15.69
C PHE A 7 10.25 36.10 16.56
N PHE A 8 9.87 34.87 16.23
CA PHE A 8 10.68 33.67 16.48
C PHE A 8 10.64 32.82 15.20
N GLU A 9 11.76 32.81 14.48
CA GLU A 9 12.04 31.90 13.37
C GLU A 9 12.55 30.56 13.90
N ILE A 10 12.04 29.49 13.31
CA ILE A 10 12.53 28.12 13.44
C ILE A 10 13.79 27.98 12.58
N ARG A 11 14.95 27.81 13.21
CA ARG A 11 16.17 27.28 12.60
C ARG A 11 16.91 26.42 13.63
N ASP A 12 17.56 25.38 13.11
CA ASP A 12 18.53 24.48 13.76
C ASP A 12 18.03 23.12 14.26
N ILE A 13 17.73 22.20 13.33
CA ILE A 13 18.08 20.78 13.49
C ILE A 13 18.61 20.24 12.14
N VAL A 14 19.87 20.55 11.80
CA VAL A 14 20.72 19.68 10.97
C VAL A 14 22.19 19.95 11.33
N ALA A 15 22.90 18.99 11.91
CA ALA A 15 24.35 18.89 11.78
C ALA A 15 24.83 17.43 11.87
N PRO A 16 25.94 17.05 11.19
CA PRO A 16 26.14 15.70 10.66
C PRO A 16 27.23 14.88 11.38
N PHE A 17 27.16 13.56 11.21
CA PHE A 17 28.20 12.59 11.55
C PHE A 17 29.48 12.78 10.71
N ARG A 18 30.64 12.78 11.37
CA ARG A 18 31.94 12.39 10.80
C ARG A 18 32.81 11.66 11.83
N THR A 19 33.77 10.93 11.26
CA THR A 19 34.43 9.68 11.66
C THR A 19 35.70 9.76 12.54
N HIS A 20 35.88 8.71 13.36
CA HIS A 20 37.11 7.97 13.75
C HIS A 20 38.31 8.71 14.40
N ALA A 21 38.72 8.24 15.60
CA ALA A 21 40.05 7.67 15.87
C ALA A 21 40.19 7.10 17.31
N GLU A 22 40.66 5.86 17.38
CA GLU A 22 41.51 5.20 18.41
C GLU A 22 41.36 5.52 19.91
N MET A 23 41.00 4.50 20.71
CA MET A 23 41.81 4.17 21.90
C MET A 23 41.64 2.71 22.37
N VAL A 24 42.77 2.22 22.87
CA VAL A 24 43.21 0.86 23.20
C VAL A 24 42.41 0.19 24.34
N VAL A 25 42.33 -1.15 24.27
CA VAL A 25 41.76 -2.13 25.23
C VAL A 25 42.48 -2.10 26.61
N PRO A 26 41.86 -2.58 27.70
CA PRO A 26 42.10 -4.00 28.02
C PRO A 26 40.87 -4.78 28.47
N TYR A 27 41.04 -6.07 28.22
CA TYR A 27 40.15 -7.21 28.36
C TYR A 27 40.14 -7.70 29.81
N GLU A 28 38.97 -7.82 30.44
CA GLU A 28 38.77 -8.70 31.59
C GLU A 28 37.49 -9.53 31.42
N SER A 29 37.69 -10.83 31.64
CA SER A 29 36.81 -11.97 31.45
C SER A 29 35.70 -12.05 32.50
N LEU A 30 34.47 -12.38 32.08
CA LEU A 30 33.46 -12.95 32.98
C LEU A 30 32.85 -14.21 32.34
N ASP A 31 33.27 -15.35 32.89
CA ASP A 31 32.71 -16.69 32.72
C ASP A 31 31.49 -16.86 33.65
N PRO A 32 30.33 -17.36 33.16
CA PRO A 32 29.16 -17.60 33.99
C PRO A 32 29.16 -19.02 34.58
N ALA A 33 29.72 -19.19 35.77
CA ALA A 33 29.49 -20.40 36.57
C ALA A 33 29.67 -20.15 38.07
N ARG A 34 28.55 -20.12 38.81
CA ARG A 34 28.36 -20.71 40.17
C ARG A 34 27.10 -20.16 40.82
N ASN A 35 26.09 -21.01 40.95
CA ASN A 35 25.50 -21.30 42.26
C ASN A 35 24.60 -22.54 42.16
N ALA A 36 25.16 -23.66 42.62
CA ALA A 36 24.43 -24.86 42.98
C ALA A 36 24.97 -25.32 44.35
N LEU A 37 24.16 -25.16 45.39
CA LEU A 37 24.09 -25.92 46.65
C LEU A 37 22.69 -25.56 47.19
N SER A 38 21.75 -26.42 47.56
CA SER A 38 21.68 -27.85 47.91
C SER A 38 20.16 -28.09 48.16
N GLY A 39 19.43 -28.96 47.45
CA GLY A 39 19.13 -30.37 47.80
C GLY A 39 18.33 -30.58 49.11
N PRO A 40 17.57 -31.67 49.33
CA PRO A 40 17.16 -32.76 48.41
C PRO A 40 15.72 -33.36 48.63
N TRP A 41 15.37 -34.36 47.80
CA TRP A 41 14.30 -35.39 47.93
C TRP A 41 12.87 -34.99 47.51
N LEU A 42 12.02 -35.79 46.83
CA LEU A 42 12.08 -37.17 46.32
C LEU A 42 11.04 -37.38 45.20
N HIS A 43 11.33 -38.40 44.41
CA HIS A 43 10.66 -38.94 43.22
C HIS A 43 9.15 -39.29 43.29
N ARG A 44 8.64 -39.50 42.06
CA ARG A 44 7.46 -40.28 41.58
C ARG A 44 6.25 -39.39 41.33
N GLY A 45 5.55 -39.43 40.21
CA GLY A 45 5.52 -40.34 39.08
C GLY A 45 4.11 -40.26 38.46
N ALA A 46 4.02 -40.48 37.15
CA ALA A 46 2.80 -40.86 36.40
C ALA A 46 1.63 -39.85 36.32
N ALA A 47 1.39 -39.36 35.10
CA ALA A 47 0.04 -39.20 34.55
C ALA A 47 -0.45 -40.58 34.03
N PRO A 48 -1.67 -40.75 33.48
CA PRO A 48 -2.88 -39.92 33.49
C PRO A 48 -4.12 -40.72 33.98
N HIS A 49 -5.32 -40.14 34.03
CA HIS A 49 -6.56 -40.80 33.56
C HIS A 49 -7.78 -39.88 33.60
N HIS A 50 -8.59 -40.01 32.54
CA HIS A 50 -9.93 -39.48 32.31
C HIS A 50 -10.91 -39.67 33.48
N ALA A 51 -11.86 -38.73 33.63
CA ALA A 51 -13.29 -39.05 33.61
C ALA A 51 -14.17 -37.79 33.65
N HIS A 52 -15.25 -37.89 32.88
CA HIS A 52 -16.43 -37.01 32.84
C HIS A 52 -17.07 -36.78 34.21
N GLY A 53 -17.66 -35.60 34.39
CA GLY A 53 -18.58 -35.32 35.49
C GLY A 53 -19.33 -34.01 35.28
N ALA A 54 -20.44 -34.06 34.56
CA ALA A 54 -21.40 -32.98 34.49
C ALA A 54 -22.16 -32.86 35.82
N LEU A 55 -22.22 -31.67 36.41
CA LEU A 55 -23.27 -31.30 37.37
C LEU A 55 -23.64 -29.82 37.18
N ARG A 56 -24.88 -29.62 36.72
CA ARG A 56 -25.63 -28.36 36.83
C ARG A 56 -26.09 -28.19 38.28
N THR A 57 -26.00 -26.96 38.77
CA THR A 57 -26.98 -26.18 39.58
C THR A 57 -26.18 -25.03 40.20
N GLY A 58 -26.43 -23.76 39.90
CA GLY A 58 -27.63 -23.03 40.30
C GLY A 58 -27.19 -21.98 41.33
N GLY A 59 -27.44 -20.69 41.07
CA GLY A 59 -27.14 -19.62 42.02
C GLY A 59 -26.88 -18.27 41.35
N ARG A 60 -27.95 -17.55 41.04
CA ARG A 60 -27.90 -16.12 40.69
C ARG A 60 -27.57 -15.33 41.97
N GLY A 61 -26.58 -14.44 41.89
CA GLY A 61 -26.32 -13.41 42.89
C GLY A 61 -26.06 -12.09 42.18
N VAL A 62 -27.08 -11.22 42.16
CA VAL A 62 -27.03 -9.84 41.67
C VAL A 62 -26.49 -8.98 42.81
N LEU A 63 -25.47 -8.14 42.55
CA LEU A 63 -25.00 -7.11 43.48
C LEU A 63 -24.82 -5.79 42.73
N ARG A 64 -25.59 -4.77 43.16
CA ARG A 64 -25.39 -3.32 42.96
C ARG A 64 -26.38 -2.59 43.90
N PRO A 65 -26.15 -1.31 44.24
CA PRO A 65 -24.94 -0.66 44.77
C PRO A 65 -25.23 0.01 46.14
N VAL A 66 -24.19 0.41 46.88
CA VAL A 66 -24.34 1.22 48.10
C VAL A 66 -24.09 2.69 47.76
N VAL A 67 -25.06 3.52 48.14
CA VAL A 67 -25.08 4.99 48.07
C VAL A 67 -24.51 5.55 49.38
N ALA A 68 -23.75 6.64 49.32
CA ALA A 68 -23.41 7.46 50.48
C ALA A 68 -23.59 8.95 50.13
N GLU A 69 -24.56 9.57 50.80
CA GLU A 69 -24.72 11.01 51.10
C GLU A 69 -23.92 11.29 52.40
N ASP A 70 -23.41 12.45 52.82
CA ASP A 70 -23.59 13.86 52.45
C ASP A 70 -22.49 14.76 53.12
N ALA A 71 -22.17 15.89 52.48
CA ALA A 71 -21.79 17.24 52.99
C ALA A 71 -20.47 17.50 53.81
N PRO A 72 -19.92 18.75 53.85
CA PRO A 72 -20.50 20.04 53.44
C PRO A 72 -19.65 20.97 52.53
N VAL A 73 -20.35 22.04 52.12
CA VAL A 73 -20.03 23.18 51.24
C VAL A 73 -19.31 24.28 52.02
N ASP A 74 -18.42 25.04 51.37
CA ASP A 74 -18.02 26.38 51.82
C ASP A 74 -17.90 27.33 50.61
N GLU A 75 -18.51 28.51 50.72
CA GLU A 75 -18.64 29.57 49.71
C GLU A 75 -17.60 30.68 49.94
N ALA A 76 -16.98 31.21 48.86
CA ALA A 76 -16.66 32.64 48.73
C ALA A 76 -16.11 32.98 47.32
N ALA A 77 -16.80 33.88 46.61
CA ALA A 77 -16.35 34.57 45.38
C ALA A 77 -15.55 35.86 45.73
N PRO A 78 -14.93 36.63 44.80
CA PRO A 78 -15.69 37.37 43.78
C PRO A 78 -15.03 37.62 42.41
N HIS A 79 -15.90 38.07 41.51
CA HIS A 79 -15.78 38.57 40.15
C HIS A 79 -14.62 39.53 39.83
N LEU A 80 -14.11 39.46 38.59
CA LEU A 80 -13.54 40.58 37.82
C LEU A 80 -13.69 40.30 36.31
N ARG A 81 -14.59 41.04 35.63
CA ARG A 81 -14.45 41.37 34.19
C ARG A 81 -13.47 42.55 34.06
N PRO A 82 -12.82 42.76 32.90
CA PRO A 82 -13.40 43.75 31.96
C PRO A 82 -13.04 43.62 30.45
N HIS A 83 -13.89 44.30 29.65
CA HIS A 83 -13.67 44.94 28.33
C HIS A 83 -13.47 44.15 27.03
N HIS A 84 -14.52 44.20 26.19
CA HIS A 84 -14.49 44.19 24.72
C HIS A 84 -13.81 45.44 24.15
N PRO A 85 -13.27 45.36 22.92
CA PRO A 85 -13.50 46.38 21.91
C PRO A 85 -14.25 45.82 20.70
N GLU A 86 -15.19 46.63 20.23
CA GLU A 86 -16.00 46.46 19.03
C GLU A 86 -15.13 46.47 17.76
N LEU A 87 -15.37 45.53 16.85
CA LEU A 87 -14.99 45.66 15.44
C LEU A 87 -16.18 45.23 14.58
N GLY A 88 -16.58 46.15 13.70
CA GLY A 88 -17.88 46.19 13.04
C GLY A 88 -18.20 45.01 12.14
N GLU A 89 -19.46 44.60 12.23
CA GLU A 89 -20.13 43.74 11.29
C GLU A 89 -20.42 44.52 9.99
N GLN A 90 -20.04 43.95 8.85
CA GLN A 90 -20.62 44.24 7.55
C GLN A 90 -21.27 42.95 7.06
N PRO A 91 -22.60 42.87 6.91
CA PRO A 91 -23.24 41.68 6.40
C PRO A 91 -23.06 41.60 4.87
N VAL A 92 -22.40 40.55 4.40
CA VAL A 92 -22.41 40.18 2.98
C VAL A 92 -23.77 39.58 2.67
N ARG A 93 -24.60 40.33 1.94
CA ARG A 93 -25.84 39.84 1.34
C ARG A 93 -25.50 38.78 0.29
N PHE A 94 -26.01 37.56 0.45
CA PHE A 94 -26.17 36.64 -0.67
C PHE A 94 -27.56 36.84 -1.26
N GLN A 95 -27.59 37.10 -2.56
CA GLN A 95 -28.78 37.29 -3.35
C GLN A 95 -29.30 35.89 -3.71
N GLU A 96 -30.50 35.56 -3.24
CA GLU A 96 -31.25 34.39 -3.69
C GLU A 96 -31.81 34.69 -5.08
N ASP A 97 -31.36 33.94 -6.08
CA ASP A 97 -32.11 33.78 -7.33
C ASP A 97 -32.76 32.40 -7.28
N GLU A 98 -34.05 32.39 -6.92
CA GLU A 98 -34.97 31.32 -7.31
C GLU A 98 -35.23 31.47 -8.81
N ASP A 99 -34.91 30.45 -9.61
CA ASP A 99 -35.79 30.07 -10.70
C ASP A 99 -35.62 28.60 -11.14
N LEU A 100 -36.77 27.99 -11.38
CA LEU A 100 -37.05 26.56 -11.48
C LEU A 100 -36.60 25.94 -12.80
N GLY A 101 -36.10 24.70 -12.74
CA GLY A 101 -35.92 23.84 -13.92
C GLY A 101 -35.41 22.45 -13.57
N HIS A 102 -36.34 21.51 -13.36
CA HIS A 102 -36.04 20.09 -13.15
C HIS A 102 -35.25 19.49 -14.32
N HIS A 103 -34.01 19.03 -14.06
CA HIS A 103 -33.41 17.85 -14.69
C HIS A 103 -32.31 17.29 -13.77
N HIS A 104 -32.43 16.00 -13.43
CA HIS A 104 -31.39 15.25 -12.72
C HIS A 104 -30.14 15.13 -13.61
N ASP A 105 -29.08 15.88 -13.30
CA ASP A 105 -27.76 15.69 -13.90
C ASP A 105 -26.66 15.81 -12.83
N ASP A 106 -25.85 14.75 -12.74
CA ASP A 106 -24.76 14.53 -11.79
C ASP A 106 -23.59 15.52 -12.04
N PRO A 107 -23.20 16.36 -11.06
CA PRO A 107 -22.20 17.41 -11.22
C PRO A 107 -20.75 16.92 -11.44
N TRP A 108 -20.48 15.61 -11.43
CA TRP A 108 -19.13 15.08 -11.71
C TRP A 108 -18.75 15.04 -13.19
N ARG A 109 -19.70 15.12 -14.14
CA ARG A 109 -19.39 14.95 -15.57
C ARG A 109 -18.92 16.22 -16.30
N ARG A 110 -19.13 17.42 -15.74
CA ARG A 110 -18.83 18.70 -16.42
C ARG A 110 -17.46 19.31 -16.11
N ASN A 111 -16.75 18.83 -15.08
CA ASN A 111 -15.52 19.50 -14.60
C ASN A 111 -14.20 19.02 -15.25
N ILE A 112 -14.23 18.05 -16.18
CA ILE A 112 -13.03 17.64 -16.92
C ILE A 112 -12.69 18.55 -18.11
N HIS A 113 -13.68 19.27 -18.67
CA HIS A 113 -13.45 20.10 -19.86
C HIS A 113 -13.08 21.57 -19.56
N VAL A 114 -13.30 22.06 -18.34
CA VAL A 114 -12.95 23.43 -17.94
C VAL A 114 -11.55 23.51 -17.32
N ALA A 115 -11.09 22.45 -16.65
CA ALA A 115 -9.75 22.40 -16.04
C ALA A 115 -8.58 22.33 -17.06
N LEU A 116 -8.85 21.98 -18.33
CA LEU A 116 -7.83 21.84 -19.37
C LEU A 116 -7.55 23.13 -20.17
N ARG A 117 -8.35 24.20 -20.02
CA ARG A 117 -8.09 25.50 -20.70
C ARG A 117 -7.31 26.51 -19.88
N SER A 118 -7.20 26.33 -18.57
CA SER A 118 -6.44 27.23 -17.68
C SER A 118 -4.93 26.93 -17.66
N ALA A 119 -4.47 25.90 -18.38
CA ALA A 119 -3.07 25.46 -18.42
C ALA A 119 -2.35 25.75 -19.75
N GLY A 120 -2.95 26.52 -20.66
CA GLY A 120 -2.25 27.04 -21.86
C GLY A 120 -1.81 25.98 -22.88
N VAL A 121 -2.45 24.81 -22.93
CA VAL A 121 -2.21 23.79 -23.95
C VAL A 121 -3.26 23.92 -25.06
N ASP A 122 -2.79 24.22 -26.27
CA ASP A 122 -3.63 24.30 -27.46
C ASP A 122 -3.92 22.88 -27.98
N VAL A 123 -5.20 22.55 -28.17
CA VAL A 123 -5.62 21.24 -28.71
C VAL A 123 -6.22 21.46 -30.10
N PRO A 124 -5.64 20.93 -31.19
CA PRO A 124 -6.24 21.03 -32.51
C PRO A 124 -7.53 20.20 -32.57
N GLY A 125 -8.67 20.90 -32.58
CA GLY A 125 -9.98 20.31 -32.88
C GLY A 125 -10.13 20.09 -34.39
N GLY A 126 -10.48 18.87 -34.79
CA GLY A 126 -10.82 18.58 -36.17
C GLY A 126 -11.14 17.12 -36.45
N LEU A 127 -12.40 16.73 -36.22
CA LEU A 127 -12.98 15.56 -36.89
C LEU A 127 -12.87 15.76 -38.41
N ARG A 128 -12.01 15.00 -39.07
CA ARG A 128 -12.12 14.79 -40.52
C ARG A 128 -12.94 13.53 -40.77
N ARG A 129 -14.15 13.75 -41.31
CA ARG A 129 -15.00 12.76 -41.96
C ARG A 129 -14.24 12.13 -43.14
N PHE A 130 -14.17 10.80 -43.19
CA PHE A 130 -13.98 10.08 -44.45
C PHE A 130 -15.35 9.78 -45.08
N PRO A 131 -15.53 9.96 -46.40
CA PRO A 131 -16.82 9.81 -47.05
C PRO A 131 -17.16 8.34 -47.29
N GLY A 132 -18.44 8.01 -47.13
CA GLY A 132 -18.97 6.68 -47.38
C GLY A 132 -18.98 6.29 -48.86
N ARG A 133 -19.02 4.98 -49.09
CA ARG A 133 -19.60 4.37 -50.30
C ARG A 133 -20.74 3.44 -49.91
N ARG A 134 -21.80 3.52 -50.70
CA ARG A 134 -23.12 2.88 -50.57
C ARG A 134 -23.09 1.36 -50.86
N PRO A 135 -24.16 0.62 -50.51
CA PRO A 135 -24.22 -0.84 -50.55
C PRO A 135 -24.76 -1.39 -51.87
N GLY A 136 -24.43 -2.65 -52.18
CA GLY A 136 -25.06 -3.49 -53.19
C GLY A 136 -24.60 -4.94 -53.04
N GLY A 137 -25.53 -5.86 -52.68
CA GLY A 137 -25.29 -7.32 -52.64
C GLY A 137 -25.43 -7.98 -54.02
N PRO A 138 -25.79 -9.29 -54.13
CA PRO A 138 -25.80 -10.36 -53.13
C PRO A 138 -25.07 -11.67 -53.58
N ALA A 139 -24.91 -12.58 -52.60
CA ALA A 139 -24.86 -14.05 -52.65
C ALA A 139 -24.14 -14.81 -53.79
N ALA A 140 -23.18 -15.68 -53.41
CA ALA A 140 -22.99 -16.98 -54.04
C ALA A 140 -22.38 -18.01 -53.07
N SER A 141 -23.05 -19.16 -53.04
CA SER A 141 -22.74 -20.43 -52.40
C SER A 141 -21.36 -21.00 -52.72
N GLY A 142 -20.76 -21.72 -51.77
CA GLY A 142 -19.56 -22.52 -52.02
C GLY A 142 -19.17 -23.38 -50.84
N MET A 143 -19.85 -24.51 -50.68
CA MET A 143 -19.48 -25.59 -49.77
C MET A 143 -18.19 -26.24 -50.29
N SER A 144 -17.11 -26.23 -49.51
CA SER A 144 -16.01 -27.18 -49.70
C SER A 144 -15.33 -27.45 -48.36
N SER A 145 -15.63 -28.64 -47.84
CA SER A 145 -14.85 -29.37 -46.86
C SER A 145 -13.37 -29.42 -47.28
N ARG A 146 -12.50 -28.77 -46.52
CA ARG A 146 -11.07 -29.12 -46.48
C ARG A 146 -10.54 -29.09 -45.06
N ILE A 147 -10.38 -30.31 -44.55
CA ILE A 147 -9.13 -30.81 -43.97
C ILE A 147 -8.67 -30.09 -42.69
N CYS A 148 -8.76 -30.84 -41.60
CA CYS A 148 -7.90 -30.72 -40.44
C CYS A 148 -6.43 -30.58 -40.87
N GLN A 149 -5.93 -29.35 -40.93
CA GLN A 149 -4.51 -29.05 -40.87
C GLN A 149 -4.30 -28.26 -39.58
N GLY A 150 -3.74 -28.96 -38.60
CA GLY A 150 -3.38 -28.38 -37.32
C GLY A 150 -2.54 -27.13 -37.53
N ARG A 151 -2.83 -26.09 -36.74
CA ARG A 151 -1.93 -24.96 -36.53
C ARG A 151 -0.63 -25.48 -35.90
N LYS A 152 0.29 -25.95 -36.73
CA LYS A 152 1.72 -26.00 -36.41
C LYS A 152 2.21 -24.56 -36.49
N GLY A 153 2.35 -23.90 -35.33
CA GLY A 153 2.90 -22.54 -35.26
C GLY A 153 2.33 -21.62 -34.18
N GLU A 154 1.69 -22.10 -33.11
CA GLU A 154 1.59 -21.29 -31.89
C GLU A 154 2.97 -21.32 -31.22
N GLU A 155 3.82 -20.35 -31.58
CA GLU A 155 5.12 -20.12 -30.95
C GLU A 155 4.97 -20.02 -29.42
N MET A 156 5.99 -20.47 -28.70
CA MET A 156 6.06 -20.58 -27.25
C MET A 156 6.13 -19.21 -26.54
N THR A 157 5.12 -18.35 -26.71
CA THR A 157 5.19 -16.94 -26.29
C THR A 157 4.52 -16.65 -24.94
N GLY A 158 3.69 -17.53 -24.39
CA GLY A 158 3.04 -17.27 -23.09
C GLY A 158 3.93 -17.49 -21.86
N LEU A 159 3.54 -16.91 -20.72
CA LEU A 159 4.19 -17.03 -19.40
C LEU A 159 4.42 -18.49 -18.99
N LYS A 160 3.50 -19.40 -19.34
CA LYS A 160 3.59 -20.85 -19.08
C LYS A 160 4.87 -21.50 -19.60
N ASN A 161 5.50 -20.91 -20.62
CA ASN A 161 6.74 -21.44 -21.22
C ASN A 161 8.00 -20.76 -20.67
N CYS A 162 7.84 -19.73 -19.83
CA CYS A 162 8.93 -18.95 -19.27
C CYS A 162 9.45 -19.54 -17.96
N THR A 163 10.75 -19.46 -17.75
CA THR A 163 11.31 -19.48 -16.39
C THR A 163 11.13 -18.09 -15.78
N VAL A 164 10.50 -18.02 -14.61
CA VAL A 164 10.34 -16.77 -13.85
C VAL A 164 11.39 -16.73 -12.75
N SER A 165 12.25 -15.71 -12.76
CA SER A 165 13.27 -15.49 -11.74
C SER A 165 12.82 -14.38 -10.79
N VAL A 166 12.64 -14.71 -9.52
CA VAL A 166 12.16 -13.79 -8.48
C VAL A 166 13.33 -13.35 -7.60
N PHE A 167 13.52 -12.03 -7.49
CA PHE A 167 14.56 -11.39 -6.68
C PHE A 167 13.92 -10.78 -5.45
N GLY A 168 14.13 -11.41 -4.30
CA GLY A 168 13.45 -11.08 -3.05
C GLY A 168 12.29 -12.04 -2.78
N LEU A 169 12.46 -12.92 -1.80
CA LEU A 169 11.47 -13.95 -1.42
C LEU A 169 10.79 -13.58 -0.09
N GLY A 170 10.47 -12.30 0.09
CA GLY A 170 9.64 -11.83 1.21
C GLY A 170 8.16 -12.13 0.97
N LEU A 171 7.27 -11.33 1.57
CA LEU A 171 5.82 -11.49 1.41
C LEU A 171 5.40 -11.51 -0.07
N LEU A 172 5.66 -10.43 -0.82
CA LEU A 172 5.17 -10.30 -2.19
C LEU A 172 5.83 -11.30 -3.16
N GLY A 173 7.16 -11.32 -3.19
CA GLY A 173 7.91 -12.20 -4.09
C GLY A 173 7.74 -13.68 -3.75
N GLY A 174 7.69 -14.04 -2.47
CA GLY A 174 7.41 -15.41 -2.02
C GLY A 174 5.99 -15.85 -2.38
N SER A 175 4.99 -15.00 -2.18
CA SER A 175 3.59 -15.28 -2.55
C SER A 175 3.45 -15.50 -4.06
N LEU A 176 4.10 -14.64 -4.86
CA LEU A 176 4.10 -14.72 -6.32
C LEU A 176 4.77 -16.00 -6.79
N ALA A 177 5.96 -16.30 -6.28
CA ALA A 177 6.69 -17.52 -6.60
C ALA A 177 5.86 -18.77 -6.24
N TRP A 178 5.22 -18.75 -5.06
CA TRP A 178 4.42 -19.87 -4.58
C TRP A 178 3.21 -20.10 -5.49
N LYS A 179 2.46 -19.04 -5.80
CA LYS A 179 1.30 -19.09 -6.70
C LYS A 179 1.66 -19.66 -8.06
N LEU A 180 2.73 -19.16 -8.68
CA LEU A 180 3.18 -19.62 -10.00
C LEU A 180 3.64 -21.09 -9.98
N SER A 181 4.39 -21.50 -8.94
CA SER A 181 4.86 -22.89 -8.78
C SER A 181 3.70 -23.85 -8.53
N ARG A 182 2.78 -23.49 -7.61
CA ARG A 182 1.63 -24.32 -7.21
C ARG A 182 0.68 -24.56 -8.38
N ASP A 183 0.37 -23.50 -9.14
CA ASP A 183 -0.64 -23.55 -10.20
C ASP A 183 -0.05 -23.96 -11.56
N GLY A 184 1.27 -24.17 -11.65
CA GLY A 184 1.95 -24.53 -12.89
C GLY A 184 1.84 -23.44 -13.97
N ALA A 185 1.70 -22.18 -13.55
CA ALA A 185 1.47 -21.03 -14.44
C ALA A 185 2.75 -20.55 -15.15
N ALA A 186 3.92 -21.06 -14.75
CA ALA A 186 5.21 -20.85 -15.40
C ALA A 186 5.93 -22.20 -15.57
N LYS A 187 6.88 -22.27 -16.51
CA LYS A 187 7.65 -23.50 -16.78
C LYS A 187 8.48 -23.90 -15.56
N SER A 188 9.09 -22.91 -14.91
CA SER A 188 9.78 -23.09 -13.64
C SER A 188 9.95 -21.74 -12.93
N VAL A 189 10.09 -21.77 -11.61
CA VAL A 189 10.36 -20.57 -10.80
C VAL A 189 11.74 -20.71 -10.15
N ALA A 190 12.60 -19.75 -10.43
CA ALA A 190 13.88 -19.57 -9.78
C ALA A 190 13.79 -18.44 -8.74
N GLY A 191 14.51 -18.57 -7.63
CA GLY A 191 14.41 -17.62 -6.53
C GLY A 191 15.76 -17.27 -5.94
N TRP A 192 15.96 -15.98 -5.70
CA TRP A 192 17.08 -15.45 -4.93
C TRP A 192 16.57 -14.48 -3.87
N SER A 193 17.24 -14.43 -2.72
CA SER A 193 17.05 -13.43 -1.68
C SER A 193 18.39 -13.12 -1.04
N ARG A 194 18.55 -11.91 -0.49
CA ARG A 194 19.79 -11.49 0.19
C ARG A 194 20.16 -12.44 1.34
N ASN A 195 19.17 -12.98 2.04
CA ASN A 195 19.38 -13.98 3.08
C ASN A 195 19.30 -15.39 2.46
N PRO A 196 20.41 -16.16 2.42
CA PRO A 196 20.43 -17.52 1.87
C PRO A 196 19.45 -18.46 2.57
N GLU A 197 19.20 -18.25 3.86
CA GLU A 197 18.24 -19.04 4.64
C GLU A 197 16.82 -18.88 4.10
N THR A 198 16.44 -17.70 3.61
CA THR A 198 15.16 -17.49 2.96
C THR A 198 15.04 -18.30 1.68
N VAL A 199 16.12 -18.39 0.89
CA VAL A 199 16.14 -19.19 -0.36
C VAL A 199 16.01 -20.67 -0.04
N ARG A 200 16.79 -21.17 0.94
CA ARG A 200 16.72 -22.56 1.41
C ARG A 200 15.31 -22.94 1.85
N ARG A 201 14.71 -22.13 2.74
CA ARG A 201 13.33 -22.37 3.24
C ARG A 201 12.29 -22.32 2.12
N ALA A 202 12.40 -21.36 1.21
CA ALA A 202 11.47 -21.28 0.06
C ALA A 202 11.54 -22.54 -0.82
N HIS A 203 12.73 -23.08 -1.03
CA HIS A 203 12.90 -24.32 -1.77
C HIS A 203 12.33 -25.53 -1.03
N GLU A 204 12.60 -25.67 0.27
CA GLU A 204 12.07 -26.76 1.11
C GLU A 204 10.55 -26.75 1.20
N MET A 205 9.94 -25.56 1.18
CA MET A 205 8.49 -25.38 1.15
C MET A 205 7.88 -25.62 -0.25
N GLY A 206 8.69 -25.84 -1.29
CA GLY A 206 8.23 -25.98 -2.67
C GLY A 206 7.76 -24.66 -3.31
N ILE A 207 8.06 -23.50 -2.71
CA ILE A 207 7.72 -22.18 -3.25
C ILE A 207 8.52 -21.90 -4.53
N ILE A 208 9.77 -22.36 -4.58
CA ILE A 208 10.64 -22.26 -5.76
C ILE A 208 11.18 -23.63 -6.15
N GLY A 209 11.21 -23.89 -7.46
CA GLY A 209 11.81 -25.10 -8.02
C GLY A 209 13.32 -25.00 -8.18
N ARG A 210 13.87 -23.77 -8.25
CA ARG A 210 15.31 -23.52 -8.45
C ARG A 210 15.84 -22.49 -7.44
N PRO A 211 16.47 -22.92 -6.34
CA PRO A 211 17.18 -22.00 -5.44
C PRO A 211 18.46 -21.50 -6.12
N CYS A 212 18.73 -20.20 -6.03
CA CYS A 212 19.94 -19.60 -6.58
C CYS A 212 20.81 -19.01 -5.46
N ALA A 213 22.12 -19.26 -5.53
CA ALA A 213 23.09 -18.77 -4.55
C ALA A 213 23.37 -17.27 -4.73
N THR A 214 23.32 -16.79 -5.98
CA THR A 214 23.56 -15.38 -6.32
C THR A 214 22.42 -14.80 -7.16
N ALA A 215 22.31 -13.47 -7.16
CA ALA A 215 21.34 -12.77 -8.00
C ALA A 215 21.69 -12.97 -9.49
N GLU A 216 22.97 -12.96 -9.82
CA GLU A 216 23.49 -13.16 -11.18
C GLU A 216 23.12 -14.54 -11.72
N GLU A 217 23.29 -15.59 -10.92
CA GLU A 217 22.85 -16.95 -11.26
C GLU A 217 21.35 -16.96 -11.54
N CYS A 218 20.54 -16.39 -10.65
CA CYS A 218 19.09 -16.31 -10.81
C CYS A 218 18.69 -15.59 -12.11
N ALA A 219 19.39 -14.50 -12.45
CA ALA A 219 19.13 -13.71 -13.66
C ALA A 219 19.47 -14.45 -14.95
N SER A 220 20.52 -15.28 -14.95
CA SER A 220 20.93 -16.08 -16.11
C SER A 220 19.89 -17.14 -16.52
N LEU A 221 19.01 -17.54 -15.59
CA LEU A 221 18.00 -18.59 -15.81
C LEU A 221 16.65 -18.06 -16.33
N GLY A 222 16.36 -16.78 -16.09
CA GLY A 222 15.01 -16.23 -16.24
C GLY A 222 14.71 -15.72 -17.64
N ASN A 223 13.50 -16.01 -18.13
CA ASN A 223 12.91 -15.29 -19.27
C ASN A 223 12.10 -14.08 -18.79
N VAL A 224 11.50 -14.19 -17.60
CA VAL A 224 10.81 -13.10 -16.92
C VAL A 224 11.50 -12.85 -15.59
N LEU A 225 11.98 -11.63 -15.37
CA LEU A 225 12.65 -11.23 -14.14
C LEU A 225 11.68 -10.40 -13.29
N VAL A 226 11.48 -10.78 -12.02
CA VAL A 226 10.59 -10.07 -11.10
C VAL A 226 11.39 -9.55 -9.90
N LEU A 227 11.59 -8.24 -9.84
CA LEU A 227 12.25 -7.57 -8.74
C LEU A 227 11.25 -7.29 -7.62
N ALA A 228 11.33 -8.09 -6.55
CA ALA A 228 10.54 -8.00 -5.33
C ALA A 228 11.41 -7.62 -4.11
N VAL A 229 12.48 -6.87 -4.35
CA VAL A 229 13.36 -6.29 -3.32
C VAL A 229 12.79 -4.97 -2.79
N PRO A 230 13.26 -4.44 -1.65
CA PRO A 230 12.88 -3.10 -1.19
C PRO A 230 13.15 -2.02 -2.25
N ILE A 231 12.36 -0.95 -2.26
CA ILE A 231 12.42 0.13 -3.26
C ILE A 231 13.83 0.72 -3.35
N ARG A 232 14.45 0.99 -2.19
CA ARG A 232 15.83 1.49 -2.08
C ARG A 232 16.89 0.60 -2.74
N SER A 233 16.59 -0.68 -2.95
CA SER A 233 17.51 -1.67 -3.51
C SER A 233 17.22 -2.02 -4.98
N MET A 234 16.16 -1.45 -5.58
CA MET A 234 15.74 -1.77 -6.95
C MET A 234 16.82 -1.46 -7.98
N GLU A 235 17.43 -0.27 -7.90
CA GLU A 235 18.46 0.17 -8.83
C GLU A 235 19.72 -0.68 -8.74
N GLU A 236 20.25 -0.85 -7.53
CA GLU A 236 21.43 -1.68 -7.27
C GLU A 236 21.21 -3.12 -7.77
N THR A 237 20.05 -3.70 -7.45
CA THR A 237 19.70 -5.05 -7.90
C THR A 237 19.60 -5.12 -9.42
N GLY A 238 18.93 -4.15 -10.05
CA GLY A 238 18.82 -4.05 -11.50
C GLY A 238 20.19 -3.97 -12.18
N LEU A 239 21.06 -3.07 -11.73
CA LEU A 239 22.42 -2.91 -12.25
C LEU A 239 23.27 -4.17 -12.07
N ARG A 240 23.13 -4.83 -10.92
CA ARG A 240 23.84 -6.07 -10.61
C ARG A 240 23.45 -7.22 -11.52
N ILE A 241 22.15 -7.41 -11.78
CA ILE A 241 21.67 -8.55 -12.56
C ILE A 241 21.74 -8.32 -14.07
N ARG A 242 21.78 -7.06 -14.52
CA ARG A 242 21.75 -6.70 -15.95
C ARG A 242 22.86 -7.36 -16.77
N PRO A 243 24.14 -7.42 -16.34
CA PRO A 243 25.20 -8.07 -17.12
C PRO A 243 25.07 -9.60 -17.19
N ALA A 244 24.46 -10.22 -16.18
CA ALA A 244 24.25 -11.66 -16.10
C ALA A 244 22.96 -12.13 -16.79
N ALA A 245 22.02 -11.22 -17.01
CA ALA A 245 20.77 -11.49 -17.69
C ALA A 245 21.02 -11.94 -19.14
N GLY A 246 20.56 -13.15 -19.48
CA GLY A 246 20.74 -13.71 -20.82
C GLY A 246 19.98 -12.95 -21.90
N SER A 247 20.37 -13.15 -23.17
CA SER A 247 19.66 -12.61 -24.33
C SER A 247 18.20 -13.10 -24.44
N GLY A 248 17.86 -14.19 -23.73
CA GLY A 248 16.51 -14.76 -23.65
C GLY A 248 15.58 -14.09 -22.63
N VAL A 249 15.98 -12.98 -21.99
CA VAL A 249 15.05 -12.19 -21.15
C VAL A 249 14.05 -11.48 -22.05
N ARG A 250 12.77 -11.72 -21.78
CA ARG A 250 11.60 -11.21 -22.51
C ARG A 250 10.92 -10.07 -21.76
N ALA A 251 10.88 -10.14 -20.43
CA ALA A 251 10.30 -9.09 -19.61
C ALA A 251 11.00 -8.93 -18.25
N VAL A 252 10.94 -7.72 -17.72
CA VAL A 252 11.41 -7.36 -16.38
C VAL A 252 10.33 -6.52 -15.70
N PHE A 253 9.93 -6.96 -14.51
CA PHE A 253 8.91 -6.30 -13.70
C PHE A 253 9.49 -6.00 -12.32
N ASP A 254 9.09 -4.88 -11.74
CA ASP A 254 9.32 -4.58 -10.32
C ASP A 254 7.99 -4.71 -9.56
N LEU A 255 8.01 -4.98 -8.25
CA LEU A 255 6.82 -4.99 -7.39
C LEU A 255 6.71 -3.77 -6.46
N ALA A 256 7.45 -2.68 -6.73
CA ALA A 256 7.47 -1.51 -5.85
C ALA A 256 6.09 -0.86 -5.72
N SER A 257 5.84 -0.20 -4.58
CA SER A 257 4.62 0.58 -4.40
C SER A 257 4.67 1.97 -5.06
N THR A 258 5.81 2.37 -5.62
CA THR A 258 5.99 3.63 -6.37
C THR A 258 6.56 3.33 -7.74
N LYS A 259 6.08 4.01 -8.77
CA LYS A 259 6.36 3.66 -10.17
C LYS A 259 7.17 4.73 -10.90
N THR A 260 7.03 6.00 -10.52
CA THR A 260 7.74 7.11 -11.17
C THR A 260 9.24 7.02 -10.92
N GLU A 261 9.67 7.03 -9.66
CA GLU A 261 11.10 7.02 -9.31
C GLU A 261 11.78 5.68 -9.65
N VAL A 262 11.08 4.57 -9.46
CA VAL A 262 11.59 3.23 -9.81
C VAL A 262 11.71 3.09 -11.34
N GLY A 263 10.68 3.54 -12.07
CA GLY A 263 10.68 3.55 -13.53
C GLY A 263 11.80 4.39 -14.14
N ARG A 264 12.08 5.56 -13.56
CA ARG A 264 13.20 6.43 -13.97
C ARG A 264 14.55 5.70 -13.96
N LYS A 265 14.72 4.74 -13.05
CA LYS A 265 15.97 3.98 -12.86
C LYS A 265 15.99 2.70 -13.71
N LEU A 266 14.88 1.95 -13.73
CA LEU A 266 14.83 0.63 -14.37
C LEU A 266 14.47 0.68 -15.86
N ALA A 267 13.64 1.62 -16.31
CA ALA A 267 13.22 1.68 -17.71
C ALA A 267 14.40 1.91 -18.68
N PRO A 268 15.35 2.83 -18.42
CA PRO A 268 16.52 2.99 -19.28
C PRO A 268 17.45 1.76 -19.29
N LEU A 269 17.50 1.02 -18.18
CA LEU A 269 18.37 -0.13 -18.03
C LEU A 269 17.93 -1.32 -18.90
N TRP A 270 16.62 -1.52 -19.00
CA TRP A 270 16.03 -2.71 -19.62
C TRP A 270 15.35 -2.42 -20.97
N GLY A 271 15.03 -1.16 -21.25
CA GLY A 271 14.39 -0.70 -22.49
C GLY A 271 13.01 -1.33 -22.66
N SER A 272 12.75 -1.89 -23.84
CA SER A 272 11.46 -2.49 -24.20
C SER A 272 11.02 -3.69 -23.40
N ARG A 273 11.91 -4.28 -22.61
CA ARG A 273 11.58 -5.42 -21.73
C ARG A 273 10.98 -5.00 -20.40
N TYR A 274 11.02 -3.72 -20.03
CA TYR A 274 10.58 -3.30 -18.70
C TYR A 274 9.17 -2.72 -18.70
N ALA A 275 8.38 -3.15 -17.72
CA ALA A 275 7.13 -2.53 -17.33
C ALA A 275 7.06 -2.49 -15.80
N GLY A 276 6.51 -1.43 -15.24
CA GLY A 276 6.24 -1.38 -13.81
C GLY A 276 5.07 -2.30 -13.48
N PHE A 277 5.14 -3.03 -12.36
CA PHE A 277 4.07 -3.90 -11.93
C PHE A 277 3.74 -3.66 -10.45
N HIS A 278 2.47 -3.56 -10.06
CA HIS A 278 2.13 -3.38 -8.65
C HIS A 278 0.82 -4.10 -8.32
N PRO A 279 0.89 -5.32 -7.77
CA PRO A 279 -0.29 -5.96 -7.21
C PRO A 279 -0.72 -5.20 -5.96
N MET A 280 -1.93 -4.63 -5.98
CA MET A 280 -2.51 -3.85 -4.89
C MET A 280 -3.01 -4.76 -3.75
N ALA A 281 -2.08 -5.55 -3.20
CA ALA A 281 -2.29 -6.51 -2.13
C ALA A 281 -1.10 -6.48 -1.16
N GLY A 282 -1.33 -6.87 0.09
CA GLY A 282 -0.30 -6.89 1.11
C GLY A 282 -0.87 -7.28 2.48
N LYS A 283 0.03 -7.55 3.41
CA LYS A 283 -0.23 -7.81 4.82
C LYS A 283 0.63 -6.85 5.64
N GLU A 284 0.28 -6.64 6.91
CA GLU A 284 1.02 -5.73 7.80
C GLU A 284 2.44 -6.25 8.09
N ARG A 285 2.63 -7.56 8.01
CA ARG A 285 3.91 -8.24 8.27
C ARG A 285 4.56 -8.70 6.97
N GLY A 286 5.86 -8.43 6.83
CA GLY A 286 6.70 -8.91 5.73
C GLY A 286 7.22 -10.34 5.95
N GLY A 287 8.23 -10.74 5.19
CA GLY A 287 8.90 -12.04 5.36
C GLY A 287 8.24 -13.20 4.61
N LEU A 288 9.02 -14.27 4.40
CA LEU A 288 8.60 -15.47 3.68
C LEU A 288 7.54 -16.26 4.47
N GLU A 289 7.62 -16.23 5.79
CA GLU A 289 6.70 -16.89 6.70
C GLU A 289 5.26 -16.37 6.61
N ASN A 290 5.07 -15.17 6.06
CA ASN A 290 3.76 -14.57 5.82
C ASN A 290 3.32 -14.68 4.34
N ALA A 291 4.15 -15.28 3.49
CA ALA A 291 3.83 -15.53 2.08
C ALA A 291 2.59 -16.43 1.96
N ASP A 292 1.79 -16.17 0.92
CA ASP A 292 0.48 -16.76 0.75
C ASP A 292 0.18 -16.86 -0.75
N PRO A 293 -0.02 -18.06 -1.31
CA PRO A 293 -0.23 -18.22 -2.74
C PRO A 293 -1.51 -17.52 -3.22
N ASP A 294 -2.47 -17.24 -2.35
CA ASP A 294 -3.75 -16.62 -2.72
C ASP A 294 -3.77 -15.11 -2.36
N LEU A 295 -2.62 -14.53 -2.00
CA LEU A 295 -2.48 -13.11 -1.60
C LEU A 295 -3.06 -12.13 -2.64
N PHE A 296 -2.99 -12.47 -3.92
CA PHE A 296 -3.33 -11.59 -5.03
C PHE A 296 -4.71 -11.87 -5.64
N ASP A 297 -5.45 -12.85 -5.12
CA ASP A 297 -6.75 -13.23 -5.67
C ASP A 297 -7.74 -12.05 -5.64
N GLY A 298 -8.26 -11.69 -6.82
CA GLY A 298 -9.17 -10.56 -7.02
C GLY A 298 -8.52 -9.17 -6.90
N ALA A 299 -7.23 -9.09 -6.56
CA ALA A 299 -6.49 -7.84 -6.45
C ALA A 299 -6.39 -7.15 -7.81
N VAL A 300 -6.29 -5.82 -7.80
CA VAL A 300 -5.91 -5.07 -9.00
C VAL A 300 -4.39 -5.12 -9.11
N CYS A 301 -3.87 -5.45 -10.28
CA CYS A 301 -2.45 -5.42 -10.59
C CYS A 301 -2.19 -4.27 -11.57
N ALA A 302 -1.62 -3.18 -11.08
CA ALA A 302 -1.25 -2.07 -11.95
C ALA A 302 -0.12 -2.49 -12.89
N VAL A 303 -0.30 -2.25 -14.19
CA VAL A 303 0.70 -2.46 -15.25
C VAL A 303 1.05 -1.09 -15.80
N VAL A 304 2.31 -0.68 -15.64
CA VAL A 304 2.75 0.69 -15.91
C VAL A 304 3.74 0.70 -17.08
N PRO A 305 3.30 1.07 -18.29
CA PRO A 305 4.19 1.26 -19.43
C PRO A 305 5.06 2.51 -19.26
N PHE A 306 6.25 2.48 -19.86
CA PHE A 306 7.15 3.61 -20.05
C PHE A 306 7.40 3.81 -21.55
N GLU A 307 8.08 4.91 -21.91
CA GLU A 307 8.26 5.36 -23.30
C GLU A 307 8.68 4.24 -24.28
N ASN A 308 9.61 3.37 -23.86
CA ASN A 308 10.14 2.31 -24.69
C ASN A 308 9.53 0.93 -24.43
N THR A 309 8.59 0.80 -23.50
CA THR A 309 8.02 -0.51 -23.11
C THR A 309 7.40 -1.21 -24.32
N GLY A 310 7.84 -2.44 -24.59
CA GLY A 310 7.35 -3.23 -25.70
C GLY A 310 6.06 -3.99 -25.37
N GLU A 311 5.25 -4.27 -26.40
CA GLU A 311 3.98 -5.00 -26.25
C GLU A 311 4.16 -6.40 -25.65
N GLU A 312 5.28 -7.07 -25.90
CA GLU A 312 5.56 -8.38 -25.30
C GLU A 312 5.68 -8.30 -23.77
N ALA A 313 6.34 -7.26 -23.24
CA ALA A 313 6.44 -7.06 -21.80
C ALA A 313 5.07 -6.73 -21.18
N LEU A 314 4.22 -5.98 -21.88
CA LEU A 314 2.86 -5.68 -21.43
C LEU A 314 1.98 -6.93 -21.43
N SER A 315 2.03 -7.74 -22.51
CA SER A 315 1.31 -9.02 -22.57
C SER A 315 1.72 -9.94 -21.44
N LEU A 316 3.03 -10.09 -21.19
CA LEU A 316 3.53 -10.92 -20.09
C LEU A 316 3.17 -10.37 -18.71
N ALA A 317 3.07 -9.04 -18.54
CA ALA A 317 2.61 -8.43 -17.30
C ALA A 317 1.12 -8.73 -17.04
N GLU A 318 0.30 -8.67 -18.08
CA GLU A 318 -1.13 -9.00 -18.00
C GLU A 318 -1.34 -10.49 -17.72
N GLU A 319 -0.61 -11.37 -18.41
CA GLU A 319 -0.61 -12.81 -18.12
C GLU A 319 -0.14 -13.11 -16.69
N LEU A 320 0.87 -12.39 -16.19
CA LEU A 320 1.32 -12.51 -14.81
C LEU A 320 0.23 -12.08 -13.82
N ALA A 321 -0.46 -10.97 -14.06
CA ALA A 321 -1.58 -10.55 -13.22
C ALA A 321 -2.68 -11.61 -13.16
N GLU A 322 -3.06 -12.17 -14.32
CA GLU A 322 -4.10 -13.20 -14.40
C GLU A 322 -3.66 -14.53 -13.76
N ALA A 323 -2.39 -14.93 -13.95
CA ALA A 323 -1.81 -16.10 -13.29
C ALA A 323 -1.78 -15.98 -11.75
N LEU A 324 -1.70 -14.75 -11.24
CA LEU A 324 -1.77 -14.47 -9.81
C LEU A 324 -3.21 -14.45 -9.28
N GLY A 325 -4.22 -14.65 -10.11
CA GLY A 325 -5.64 -14.48 -9.73
C GLY A 325 -6.08 -13.01 -9.66
N GLY A 326 -5.19 -12.09 -10.03
CA GLY A 326 -5.43 -10.65 -10.05
C GLY A 326 -6.07 -10.17 -11.35
N ARG A 327 -6.31 -8.85 -11.40
CA ARG A 327 -6.91 -8.15 -12.55
C ARG A 327 -5.93 -7.09 -13.06
N PRO A 328 -5.41 -7.20 -14.29
CA PRO A 328 -4.53 -6.19 -14.82
C PRO A 328 -5.26 -4.85 -14.99
N LEU A 329 -4.57 -3.76 -14.68
CA LEU A 329 -5.01 -2.39 -14.93
C LEU A 329 -3.84 -1.58 -15.48
N ARG A 330 -3.90 -1.20 -16.76
CA ARG A 330 -2.91 -0.27 -17.33
C ARG A 330 -3.13 1.14 -16.79
N THR A 331 -2.06 1.80 -16.35
CA THR A 331 -2.09 3.20 -15.87
C THR A 331 -0.72 3.85 -16.03
N GLY A 332 -0.65 5.18 -16.06
CA GLY A 332 0.61 5.92 -16.07
C GLY A 332 1.29 5.95 -14.69
N ALA A 333 2.61 6.12 -14.67
CA ALA A 333 3.38 6.12 -13.42
C ALA A 333 2.95 7.23 -12.44
N GLU A 334 2.72 8.44 -12.94
CA GLU A 334 2.30 9.59 -12.14
C GLU A 334 0.87 9.42 -11.58
N GLU A 335 -0.05 8.91 -12.40
CA GLU A 335 -1.43 8.65 -12.00
C GLU A 335 -1.49 7.55 -10.93
N HIS A 336 -0.73 6.47 -11.14
CA HIS A 336 -0.54 5.43 -10.14
C HIS A 336 -0.03 6.01 -8.82
N ASP A 337 1.06 6.78 -8.86
CA ASP A 337 1.70 7.29 -7.65
C ASP A 337 0.80 8.30 -6.92
N ALA A 338 0.05 9.14 -7.64
CA ALA A 338 -0.94 10.03 -7.06
C ALA A 338 -2.07 9.26 -6.37
N ALA A 339 -2.57 8.18 -6.98
CA ALA A 339 -3.60 7.33 -6.39
C ALA A 339 -3.06 6.58 -5.16
N ALA A 340 -1.92 5.89 -5.29
CA ALA A 340 -1.27 5.14 -4.22
C ALA A 340 -0.91 6.04 -3.02
N ALA A 341 -0.47 7.28 -3.28
CA ALA A 341 -0.27 8.26 -2.21
C ALA A 341 -1.54 8.51 -1.40
N CYS A 342 -2.69 8.66 -2.08
CA CYS A 342 -3.97 8.94 -1.45
C CYS A 342 -4.51 7.76 -0.64
N ILE A 343 -4.49 6.56 -1.22
CA ILE A 343 -5.16 5.38 -0.63
C ILE A 343 -4.25 4.50 0.22
N SER A 344 -2.94 4.73 0.21
CA SER A 344 -1.96 3.85 0.89
C SER A 344 -0.87 4.64 1.61
N HIS A 345 -0.05 5.44 0.90
CA HIS A 345 1.17 6.00 1.50
C HIS A 345 0.88 7.06 2.55
N PHE A 346 0.00 8.02 2.25
CA PHE A 346 -0.38 9.06 3.20
C PHE A 346 -1.14 8.50 4.41
N PRO A 347 -2.12 7.57 4.25
CA PRO A 347 -2.73 6.87 5.38
C PRO A 347 -1.73 6.22 6.36
N VAL A 348 -0.62 5.65 5.89
CA VAL A 348 0.44 5.11 6.76
C VAL A 348 1.04 6.19 7.65
N LEU A 349 1.33 7.38 7.10
CA LEU A 349 1.87 8.49 7.88
C LEU A 349 0.86 9.07 8.88
N VAL A 350 -0.43 9.14 8.51
CA VAL A 350 -1.50 9.57 9.43
C VAL A 350 -1.63 8.59 10.59
N ALA A 351 -1.68 7.29 10.30
CA ALA A 351 -1.74 6.25 11.33
C ALA A 351 -0.53 6.31 12.27
N ALA A 352 0.67 6.48 11.71
CA ALA A 352 1.90 6.65 12.49
C ALA A 352 1.84 7.90 13.38
N SER A 353 1.35 9.03 12.87
CA SER A 353 1.23 10.27 13.67
C SER A 353 0.25 10.10 14.84
N LEU A 354 -0.85 9.37 14.64
CA LEU A 354 -1.82 9.07 15.71
C LEU A 354 -1.23 8.13 16.76
N ALA A 355 -0.43 7.14 16.33
CA ALA A 355 0.24 6.24 17.25
C ALA A 355 1.32 6.96 18.09
N LEU A 356 2.08 7.87 17.47
CA LEU A 356 3.06 8.70 18.17
C LEU A 356 2.39 9.62 19.19
N LEU A 357 1.31 10.32 18.78
CA LEU A 357 0.54 11.17 19.67
C LEU A 357 0.00 10.39 20.88
N ALA A 358 -0.57 9.20 20.68
CA ALA A 358 -1.05 8.37 21.78
C ALA A 358 0.10 7.89 22.70
N GLY A 359 1.30 7.71 22.14
CA GLY A 359 2.51 7.38 22.89
C GLY A 359 2.98 8.52 23.80
N GLU A 360 2.88 9.77 23.32
CA GLU A 360 3.14 10.97 24.13
C GLU A 360 2.06 11.15 25.21
N GLU A 361 0.78 11.06 24.84
CA GLU A 361 -0.35 11.25 25.76
C GLU A 361 -0.38 10.22 26.90
N MET A 362 0.08 8.98 26.68
CA MET A 362 0.08 7.97 27.73
C MET A 362 1.10 8.22 28.84
N GLU A 363 2.05 9.15 28.65
CA GLU A 363 2.97 9.59 29.71
C GLU A 363 2.22 10.36 30.80
N ASP A 364 1.31 11.25 30.40
CA ASP A 364 0.47 12.06 31.30
C ASP A 364 -0.87 11.38 31.64
N HIS A 365 -1.33 10.46 30.79
CA HIS A 365 -2.63 9.82 30.90
C HIS A 365 -2.52 8.28 30.87
N PRO A 366 -2.22 7.62 32.01
CA PRO A 366 -1.98 6.17 32.06
C PRO A 366 -3.21 5.29 31.73
N LEU A 367 -4.40 5.88 31.62
CA LEU A 367 -5.61 5.19 31.16
C LEU A 367 -5.64 4.96 29.64
N VAL A 368 -4.86 5.71 28.84
CA VAL A 368 -4.82 5.61 27.38
C VAL A 368 -4.63 4.17 26.89
N PRO A 369 -3.60 3.40 27.31
CA PRO A 369 -3.43 2.02 26.86
C PRO A 369 -4.52 1.07 27.38
N LEU A 370 -5.14 1.36 28.52
CA LEU A 370 -6.19 0.52 29.11
C LEU A 370 -7.55 0.71 28.40
N LEU A 371 -7.78 1.88 27.82
CA LEU A 371 -9.02 2.24 27.13
C LEU A 371 -8.90 2.18 25.60
N ALA A 372 -7.71 1.89 25.06
CA ALA A 372 -7.47 1.74 23.64
C ALA A 372 -8.28 0.56 23.05
N ALA A 373 -9.40 0.89 22.41
CA ALA A 373 -10.35 -0.07 21.86
C ALA A 373 -10.31 -0.12 20.31
N GLY A 374 -11.38 -0.63 19.69
CA GLY A 374 -11.46 -0.89 18.24
C GLY A 374 -11.14 0.32 17.35
N GLY A 375 -11.65 1.51 17.70
CA GLY A 375 -11.41 2.72 16.89
C GLY A 375 -9.93 3.09 16.77
N PHE A 376 -9.20 3.08 17.90
CA PHE A 376 -7.76 3.30 17.89
C PHE A 376 -7.04 2.18 17.13
N ARG A 377 -7.36 0.92 17.44
CA ARG A 377 -6.74 -0.27 16.83
C ARG A 377 -6.85 -0.26 15.32
N ASP A 378 -8.03 0.03 14.77
CA ASP A 378 -8.29 -0.04 13.33
C ASP A 378 -7.65 1.14 12.59
N THR A 379 -7.75 2.36 13.13
CA THR A 379 -7.16 3.56 12.53
C THR A 379 -5.64 3.51 12.56
N THR A 380 -5.03 2.91 13.60
CA THR A 380 -3.57 2.80 13.73
C THR A 380 -2.99 1.48 13.23
N ARG A 381 -3.81 0.54 12.73
CA ARG A 381 -3.36 -0.79 12.29
C ARG A 381 -2.15 -0.76 11.35
N VAL A 382 -2.14 0.18 10.39
CA VAL A 382 -1.06 0.29 9.39
C VAL A 382 0.19 1.00 9.91
N ALA A 383 0.16 1.59 11.12
CA ALA A 383 1.34 2.15 11.78
C ALA A 383 2.30 1.05 12.26
N GLY A 384 1.80 -0.17 12.52
CA GLY A 384 2.61 -1.32 12.91
C GLY A 384 3.34 -2.02 11.76
N GLY A 385 3.36 -1.42 10.57
CA GLY A 385 4.09 -1.95 9.41
C GLY A 385 5.60 -1.77 9.51
N LEU A 386 6.32 -2.21 8.47
CA LEU A 386 7.78 -2.09 8.40
C LEU A 386 8.22 -0.61 8.25
N PRO A 387 9.03 -0.06 9.18
CA PRO A 387 9.47 1.34 9.13
C PRO A 387 10.19 1.71 7.82
N GLU A 388 10.97 0.77 7.28
CA GLU A 388 11.74 0.98 6.06
C GLU A 388 10.83 1.16 4.84
N LEU A 389 9.67 0.48 4.82
CA LEU A 389 8.68 0.65 3.76
C LEU A 389 8.05 2.05 3.82
N GLY A 390 7.71 2.53 5.03
CA GLY A 390 7.21 3.88 5.25
C GLY A 390 8.18 4.95 4.73
N ALA A 391 9.46 4.80 5.07
CA ALA A 391 10.52 5.70 4.61
C ALA A 391 10.73 5.64 3.09
N ASP A 392 10.66 4.46 2.48
CA ASP A 392 10.77 4.29 1.03
C ASP A 392 9.60 4.95 0.29
N MET A 393 8.37 4.80 0.77
CA MET A 393 7.20 5.47 0.20
C MET A 393 7.30 6.99 0.33
N ALA A 394 7.72 7.49 1.49
CA ALA A 394 7.89 8.91 1.73
C ALA A 394 8.99 9.54 0.86
N SER A 395 10.10 8.83 0.64
CA SER A 395 11.20 9.32 -0.18
C SER A 395 10.88 9.29 -1.68
N THR A 396 10.21 8.25 -2.15
CA THR A 396 9.95 8.05 -3.60
C THR A 396 8.63 8.63 -4.09
N ASN A 397 7.73 9.04 -3.19
CA ASN A 397 6.44 9.66 -3.53
C ASN A 397 6.12 10.89 -2.65
N GLY A 398 7.17 11.54 -2.15
CA GLY A 398 7.07 12.59 -1.14
C GLY A 398 6.31 13.84 -1.60
N GLU A 399 6.33 14.16 -2.89
CA GLU A 399 5.57 15.30 -3.43
C GLU A 399 4.06 15.09 -3.30
N GLN A 400 3.53 13.94 -3.74
CA GLN A 400 2.12 13.63 -3.63
C GLN A 400 1.69 13.54 -2.16
N ILE A 401 2.54 12.96 -1.31
CA ILE A 401 2.31 12.88 0.14
C ILE A 401 2.22 14.29 0.75
N ARG A 402 3.17 15.19 0.45
CA ARG A 402 3.14 16.58 0.95
C ARG A 402 1.90 17.34 0.47
N ARG A 403 1.51 17.16 -0.79
CA ARG A 403 0.29 17.74 -1.35
C ARG A 403 -0.96 17.25 -0.60
N LEU A 404 -1.03 15.96 -0.29
CA LEU A 404 -2.14 15.37 0.48
C LEU A 404 -2.13 15.81 1.93
N ALA A 405 -0.96 15.92 2.56
CA ALA A 405 -0.82 16.42 3.93
C ALA A 405 -1.36 17.85 4.08
N GLY A 406 -1.09 18.72 3.09
CA GLY A 406 -1.66 20.07 3.07
C GLY A 406 -3.19 20.06 3.01
N LYS A 407 -3.77 19.24 2.12
CA LYS A 407 -5.23 19.09 2.00
C LYS A 407 -5.85 18.50 3.26
N TYR A 408 -5.20 17.51 3.86
CA TYR A 408 -5.65 16.86 5.09
C TYR A 408 -5.71 17.83 6.26
N ARG A 409 -4.65 18.63 6.47
CA ARG A 409 -4.64 19.67 7.52
C ARG A 409 -5.80 20.65 7.37
N ALA A 410 -6.01 21.18 6.15
CA ALA A 410 -7.13 22.08 5.90
C ALA A 410 -8.50 21.44 6.18
N ILE A 411 -8.67 20.14 5.86
CA ILE A 411 -9.91 19.41 6.19
C ILE A 411 -10.05 19.22 7.69
N LEU A 412 -8.96 18.87 8.39
CA LEU A 412 -8.96 18.69 9.84
C LEU A 412 -9.28 20.00 10.56
N ASP A 413 -8.66 21.11 10.15
CA ASP A 413 -8.90 22.44 10.71
C ASP A 413 -10.37 22.86 10.51
N ALA A 414 -10.95 22.57 9.33
CA ALA A 414 -12.36 22.82 9.06
C ALA A 414 -13.29 21.98 9.95
N LEU A 415 -12.96 20.72 10.23
CA LEU A 415 -13.72 19.88 11.16
C LEU A 415 -13.67 20.42 12.60
N LEU A 416 -12.51 20.92 13.02
CA LEU A 416 -12.31 21.45 14.38
C LEU A 416 -12.95 22.82 14.60
N ALA A 417 -13.12 23.61 13.54
CA ALA A 417 -13.73 24.94 13.59
C ALA A 417 -15.26 24.94 13.39
N ALA A 418 -15.84 23.83 12.97
CA ALA A 418 -17.25 23.71 12.62
C ALA A 418 -18.18 23.80 13.86
N SER A 419 -19.36 24.40 13.70
CA SER A 419 -20.46 24.24 14.65
C SER A 419 -20.88 22.76 14.76
N PRO A 420 -21.61 22.35 15.80
CA PRO A 420 -22.13 20.98 15.89
C PRO A 420 -22.92 20.54 14.65
N GLU A 421 -23.78 21.41 14.11
CA GLU A 421 -24.58 21.15 12.91
C GLU A 421 -23.72 21.05 11.64
N GLU A 422 -22.75 21.94 11.50
CA GLU A 422 -21.79 21.92 10.39
C GLU A 422 -20.92 20.65 10.43
N LEU A 423 -20.46 20.26 11.63
CA LEU A 423 -19.67 19.07 11.85
C LEU A 423 -20.46 17.81 11.51
N GLU A 424 -21.73 17.73 11.90
CA GLU A 424 -22.62 16.63 11.51
C GLU A 424 -22.72 16.52 9.97
N ALA A 425 -22.91 17.65 9.29
CA ALA A 425 -22.96 17.68 7.82
C ALA A 425 -21.63 17.22 7.17
N LEU A 426 -20.49 17.65 7.72
CA LEU A 426 -19.16 17.25 7.27
C LEU A 426 -18.90 15.76 7.50
N LEU A 427 -19.27 15.21 8.65
CA LEU A 427 -19.14 13.78 8.96
C LEU A 427 -20.06 12.92 8.07
N ALA A 428 -21.29 13.37 7.80
CA ALA A 428 -22.18 12.72 6.86
C ALA A 428 -21.60 12.73 5.43
N ARG A 429 -20.95 13.82 5.02
CA ARG A 429 -20.22 13.89 3.75
C ARG A 429 -19.03 12.93 3.74
N ALA A 430 -18.26 12.85 4.81
CA ALA A 430 -17.14 11.92 4.93
C ALA A 430 -17.59 10.46 4.76
N ALA A 431 -18.72 10.08 5.36
CA ALA A 431 -19.32 8.75 5.18
C ALA A 431 -19.66 8.46 3.70
N ARG A 432 -20.29 9.40 2.99
CA ARG A 432 -20.57 9.24 1.55
C ARG A 432 -19.31 9.13 0.70
N CYS A 433 -18.30 9.95 0.99
CA CYS A 433 -17.01 9.88 0.30
C CYS A 433 -16.32 8.53 0.50
N ARG A 434 -16.36 7.96 1.72
CA ARG A 434 -15.85 6.62 2.01
C ARG A 434 -16.52 5.56 1.13
N GLU A 435 -17.85 5.54 1.11
CA GLU A 435 -18.59 4.55 0.31
C GLU A 435 -18.26 4.67 -1.18
N ALA A 436 -18.16 5.89 -1.71
CA ALA A 436 -17.80 6.11 -3.12
C ALA A 436 -16.41 5.57 -3.47
N VAL A 437 -15.41 5.78 -2.61
CA VAL A 437 -14.04 5.27 -2.82
C VAL A 437 -13.99 3.75 -2.76
N LEU A 438 -14.71 3.13 -1.81
CA LEU A 438 -14.74 1.67 -1.66
C LEU A 438 -15.50 0.98 -2.80
N ALA A 439 -16.58 1.59 -3.31
CA ALA A 439 -17.36 1.06 -4.41
C ALA A 439 -16.54 0.90 -5.71
N GLY A 440 -15.51 1.74 -5.92
CA GLY A 440 -14.65 1.70 -7.10
C GLY A 440 -13.97 0.35 -7.34
N LYS A 441 -13.65 -0.41 -6.28
CA LYS A 441 -13.07 -1.76 -6.41
C LYS A 441 -14.03 -2.77 -7.07
N GLY A 442 -15.33 -2.58 -6.88
CA GLY A 442 -16.40 -3.43 -7.43
C GLY A 442 -16.71 -3.16 -8.90
N THR A 443 -16.49 -1.93 -9.39
CA THR A 443 -16.80 -1.54 -10.76
C THR A 443 -15.95 -2.28 -11.80
N LEU A 444 -14.70 -2.58 -11.45
CA LEU A 444 -13.81 -3.43 -12.27
C LEU A 444 -14.29 -4.88 -12.35
N SER A 445 -15.16 -5.35 -11.44
CA SER A 445 -15.66 -6.73 -11.40
C SER A 445 -16.87 -6.95 -12.32
N ARG A 446 -17.60 -5.88 -12.69
CA ARG A 446 -18.86 -5.98 -13.45
C ARG A 446 -18.71 -5.88 -14.97
N LYS A 447 -17.51 -5.60 -15.49
CA LYS A 447 -17.26 -5.46 -16.94
C LYS A 447 -16.99 -6.78 -17.69
N ARG A 448 -17.10 -7.94 -17.03
CA ARG A 448 -17.04 -9.28 -17.67
C ARG A 448 -18.39 -10.01 -17.52
N GLY A 449 -19.48 -9.37 -17.91
CA GLY A 449 -20.82 -9.95 -17.99
C GLY A 449 -21.35 -9.91 -19.40
#